data_AF-A0A0M3JGB8-F1
#
_entry.id   AF-A0A0M3JGB8-F1
#
_cell.length_a   1.000
_cell.length_b   1.000
_cell.length_c   1.000
_cell.angle_alpha   90.00
_cell.angle_beta   90.00
_cell.angle_gamma   90.00
#
_symmetry.space_group_name_H-M   'P 1'
#
loop_
_entity.id
_entity.type
_entity.pdbx_description
1 polymer ?
#
loop_
_entity_poly.entity_id
_entity_poly.type
_entity_poly.pdbx_seq_one_letter_code
_entity_poly.pdbx_strand_id
1 'polypeptide(L)'
;MIASICRVLSKVSCCLVEPRSASRGNMGTVEVHVDMSPMGSPTFEDGRLGIRGIELNHVLELLCRDCGMIDLEALCLIAHKKVWQIRIDVHVLQADGGLMDCASVSVITALAHFRRPDVSVLADAIVIVSRLVHS
;
A
#
# COMPACT_ATOMS: atom_id res chain seq x y z
N MET A 1 -11.08 11.46 31.26
CA MET A 1 -11.42 11.13 29.87
C MET A 1 -10.11 10.73 29.21
N ILE A 2 -9.78 9.43 29.21
CA ILE A 2 -8.51 8.95 28.66
C ILE A 2 -8.68 9.01 27.14
N ALA A 3 -7.92 9.87 26.47
CA ALA A 3 -7.89 9.87 25.02
C ALA A 3 -7.31 8.52 24.59
N SER A 4 -8.08 7.72 23.87
CA SER A 4 -7.60 6.53 23.16
C SER A 4 -6.57 6.97 22.14
N ILE A 5 -5.29 6.59 22.34
CA ILE A 5 -4.19 7.00 21.46
C ILE A 5 -3.87 5.83 20.52
N CYS A 6 -4.36 5.91 19.29
CA CYS A 6 -3.94 5.02 18.21
C CYS A 6 -2.98 5.75 17.27
N ARG A 7 -1.83 5.13 16.97
CA ARG A 7 -0.82 5.67 16.06
C ARG A 7 -0.43 4.58 15.06
N VAL A 8 -0.60 4.90 13.79
CA VAL A 8 -0.27 4.03 12.67
C VAL A 8 0.58 4.83 11.69
N LEU A 9 1.64 4.21 11.17
CA LEU A 9 2.46 4.75 10.11
C LEU A 9 2.17 3.96 8.84
N SER A 10 1.78 4.64 7.77
CA SER A 10 1.67 4.03 6.45
C SER A 10 2.72 4.58 5.51
N LYS A 11 3.37 3.69 4.78
CA LYS A 11 4.33 4.02 3.74
C LYS A 11 3.87 3.41 2.43
N VAL A 12 3.87 4.22 1.38
CA VAL A 12 3.59 3.75 0.02
C VAL A 12 4.89 3.75 -0.78
N SER A 13 5.14 2.66 -1.48
CA SER A 13 6.25 2.53 -2.42
C SER A 13 5.75 1.93 -3.73
N CYS A 14 6.48 2.17 -4.83
CA CYS A 14 6.14 1.61 -6.13
C CYS A 14 7.38 1.04 -6.83
N CYS A 15 7.19 -0.05 -7.58
CA CYS A 15 8.20 -0.63 -8.44
C CYS A 15 7.59 -1.09 -9.77
N LEU A 16 8.43 -1.18 -10.80
CA LEU A 16 8.04 -1.73 -12.09
C LEU A 16 8.21 -3.24 -12.07
N VAL A 17 7.15 -3.96 -12.39
CA VAL A 17 7.15 -5.42 -12.43
C VAL A 17 6.48 -5.94 -13.69
N GLU A 18 6.72 -7.22 -13.96
CA GLU A 18 5.93 -7.96 -14.93
C GLU A 18 4.61 -8.40 -14.29
N PRO A 19 3.48 -8.27 -15.00
CA PRO A 19 2.18 -8.65 -14.44
C PRO A 19 2.16 -10.17 -14.17
N ARG A 20 1.80 -10.55 -12.93
CA ARG A 20 1.83 -11.94 -12.46
C ARG A 20 0.90 -12.87 -13.24
N SER A 21 -0.20 -12.33 -13.78
CA SER A 21 -1.26 -13.12 -14.42
C SER A 21 -1.47 -12.70 -15.87
N ALA A 22 -1.40 -13.67 -16.78
CA ALA A 22 -1.64 -13.44 -18.21
C ALA A 22 -3.02 -12.83 -18.50
N SER A 23 -4.06 -13.17 -17.72
CA SER A 23 -5.41 -12.62 -17.89
C SER A 23 -5.58 -11.19 -17.38
N ARG A 24 -4.71 -10.69 -16.48
CA ARG A 24 -4.75 -9.32 -15.93
C ARG A 24 -3.48 -8.54 -16.29
N GLY A 25 -2.96 -8.77 -17.49
CA GLY A 25 -1.75 -8.09 -17.98
C GLY A 25 -1.92 -6.59 -18.26
N ASN A 26 -3.16 -6.09 -18.22
CA ASN A 26 -3.51 -4.70 -18.50
C ASN A 26 -3.72 -3.88 -17.21
N MET A 27 -3.50 -4.49 -16.05
CA MET A 27 -3.71 -3.87 -14.75
C MET A 27 -2.43 -3.97 -13.92
N GLY A 28 -2.14 -2.91 -13.15
CA GLY A 28 -1.16 -2.94 -12.09
C GLY A 28 -1.59 -3.80 -10.91
N THR A 29 -0.70 -3.93 -9.94
CA THR A 29 -0.94 -4.72 -8.73
C THR A 29 -0.78 -3.86 -7.48
N VAL A 30 -1.56 -4.20 -6.46
CA VAL A 30 -1.46 -3.60 -5.12
C VAL A 30 -1.27 -4.71 -4.11
N GLU A 31 -0.27 -4.53 -3.26
CA GLU A 31 0.03 -5.39 -2.12
C GLU A 31 -0.02 -4.55 -0.84
N VAL A 32 -0.75 -5.04 0.15
CA VAL A 32 -0.81 -4.45 1.48
C VAL A 32 -0.03 -5.35 2.42
N HIS A 33 0.80 -4.75 3.26
CA HIS A 33 1.52 -5.44 4.32
C HIS A 33 1.22 -4.72 5.63
N VAL A 34 0.69 -5.47 6.59
CA VAL A 34 0.49 -4.99 7.96
C VAL A 34 1.58 -5.61 8.82
N ASP A 35 2.16 -4.78 9.68
CA ASP A 35 3.17 -5.17 10.66
C ASP A 35 2.71 -4.79 12.07
N MET A 36 2.74 -5.79 12.94
CA MET A 36 2.24 -5.73 14.32
C MET A 36 3.40 -6.05 15.27
N SER A 37 4.18 -5.03 15.58
CA SER A 37 5.32 -5.13 16.50
C SER A 37 4.89 -4.96 17.98
N PRO A 38 5.60 -5.54 18.97
CA PRO A 38 5.40 -5.28 20.40
C PRO A 38 5.45 -3.80 20.79
N MET A 39 6.01 -2.93 19.93
CA MET A 39 5.92 -1.48 20.07
C MET A 39 4.47 -0.98 20.11
N GLY A 40 3.58 -1.57 19.31
CA GLY A 40 2.16 -1.20 19.23
C GLY A 40 1.33 -1.65 20.42
N SER A 41 1.67 -2.81 20.98
CA SER A 41 1.09 -3.39 22.19
C SER A 41 1.95 -4.55 22.67
N PRO A 42 2.15 -4.74 23.98
CA PRO A 42 2.91 -5.88 24.51
C PRO A 42 2.27 -7.25 24.21
N THR A 43 1.02 -7.27 23.74
CA THR A 43 0.33 -8.50 23.32
C THR A 43 0.70 -8.95 21.89
N PHE A 44 1.34 -8.09 21.10
CA PHE A 44 1.75 -8.42 19.74
C PHE A 44 3.07 -9.19 19.76
N GLU A 45 3.22 -10.15 18.86
CA GLU A 45 4.45 -10.93 18.67
C GLU A 45 5.14 -10.45 17.38
N ASP A 46 6.43 -10.11 17.46
CA ASP A 46 7.18 -9.70 16.27
C ASP A 46 7.12 -10.77 15.17
N GLY A 47 6.84 -10.33 13.95
CA GLY A 47 6.72 -11.19 12.77
C GLY A 47 5.44 -12.04 12.72
N ARG A 48 4.49 -11.83 13.64
CA ARG A 48 3.18 -12.51 13.63
C ARG A 48 2.05 -11.50 13.76
N LEU A 49 1.13 -11.55 12.79
CA LEU A 49 0.00 -10.62 12.73
C LEU A 49 -1.09 -10.89 13.77
N GLY A 50 -1.14 -12.10 14.35
CA GLY A 50 -2.25 -12.52 15.21
C GLY A 50 -3.61 -12.44 14.50
N ILE A 51 -4.71 -12.72 15.20
CA ILE A 51 -6.05 -12.70 14.58
C ILE A 51 -6.42 -11.28 14.12
N ARG A 52 -6.22 -10.28 14.98
CA ARG A 52 -6.55 -8.87 14.68
C ARG A 52 -5.75 -8.29 13.52
N GLY A 53 -4.47 -8.64 13.39
CA GLY A 53 -3.66 -8.18 12.26
C GLY A 53 -4.01 -8.88 10.96
N ILE A 54 -4.41 -10.17 11.00
CA ILE A 54 -4.93 -10.87 9.82
C ILE A 54 -6.24 -10.23 9.33
N GLU A 55 -7.17 -9.95 10.25
CA GLU A 55 -8.43 -9.26 9.93
C GLU A 55 -8.17 -7.86 9.36
N LEU A 56 -7.27 -7.09 9.99
CA LEU A 56 -6.89 -5.77 9.51
C LEU A 56 -6.29 -5.83 8.10
N ASN A 57 -5.34 -6.75 7.87
CA ASN A 57 -4.71 -6.89 6.56
C ASN A 57 -5.75 -7.25 5.49
N HIS A 58 -6.64 -8.21 5.79
CA HIS A 58 -7.68 -8.61 4.86
C HIS A 58 -8.62 -7.45 4.51
N VAL A 59 -9.07 -6.68 5.50
CA VAL A 59 -9.95 -5.52 5.26
C VAL A 59 -9.23 -4.45 4.45
N LEU A 60 -7.97 -4.15 4.74
CA LEU A 60 -7.19 -3.16 3.97
C LEU A 60 -6.94 -3.62 2.53
N GLU A 61 -6.70 -4.93 2.32
CA GLU A 61 -6.59 -5.50 0.96
C GLU A 61 -7.88 -5.36 0.17
N LEU A 62 -9.04 -5.66 0.79
CA LEU A 62 -10.36 -5.49 0.16
C LEU A 62 -10.63 -4.02 -0.15
N LEU A 63 -10.35 -3.10 0.77
CA LEU A 63 -10.49 -1.67 0.54
C LEU A 63 -9.66 -1.21 -0.66
N CYS A 64 -8.39 -1.62 -0.73
CA CYS A 64 -7.51 -1.20 -1.82
C CYS A 64 -7.88 -1.81 -3.18
N ARG A 65 -8.44 -3.03 -3.21
CA ARG A 65 -8.75 -3.76 -4.45
C ARG A 65 -10.17 -3.58 -4.94
N ASP A 66 -11.15 -3.67 -4.06
CA ASP A 66 -12.57 -3.77 -4.43
C ASP A 66 -13.31 -2.43 -4.33
N CYS A 67 -12.85 -1.49 -3.49
CA CYS A 67 -13.49 -0.18 -3.36
C CYS A 67 -13.03 0.85 -4.40
N GLY A 68 -12.20 0.46 -5.36
CA GLY A 68 -11.77 1.37 -6.44
C GLY A 68 -10.90 2.54 -5.99
N MET A 69 -10.20 2.41 -4.86
CA MET A 69 -9.33 3.48 -4.33
C MET A 69 -8.12 3.78 -5.22
N ILE A 70 -7.72 2.79 -6.02
CA ILE A 70 -6.58 2.86 -6.93
C ILE A 70 -7.06 2.39 -8.29
N ASP A 71 -6.85 3.22 -9.31
CA ASP A 71 -7.07 2.84 -10.70
C ASP A 71 -5.93 1.94 -11.17
N LEU A 72 -6.18 0.62 -11.17
CA LEU A 72 -5.20 -0.38 -11.59
C LEU A 72 -4.90 -0.32 -13.09
N GLU A 73 -5.82 0.15 -13.93
CA GLU A 73 -5.59 0.23 -15.38
C GLU A 73 -4.61 1.37 -15.70
N ALA A 74 -4.74 2.51 -15.00
CA ALA A 74 -3.79 3.63 -15.08
C ALA A 74 -2.36 3.30 -14.58
N LEU A 75 -2.20 2.16 -13.91
CA LEU A 75 -0.89 1.62 -13.49
C LEU A 75 -0.21 0.79 -14.59
N CYS A 76 -0.87 0.48 -15.69
CA CYS A 76 -0.26 -0.23 -16.82
C CYS A 76 0.57 0.72 -17.70
N LEU A 77 1.83 0.37 -17.99
CA LEU A 77 2.66 1.11 -18.95
C LEU A 77 2.71 0.39 -20.30
N ILE A 78 3.06 -0.89 -20.27
CA ILE A 78 3.11 -1.76 -21.44
C ILE A 78 2.38 -3.04 -21.08
N ALA A 79 1.23 -3.27 -21.72
CA ALA A 79 0.39 -4.43 -21.48
C ALA A 79 1.21 -5.73 -21.54
N HIS A 80 1.00 -6.60 -20.56
CA HIS A 80 1.67 -7.90 -20.41
C HIS A 80 3.21 -7.86 -20.26
N LYS A 81 3.84 -6.68 -20.21
CA LYS A 81 5.31 -6.55 -20.06
C LYS A 81 5.70 -5.75 -18.82
N LYS A 82 5.14 -4.55 -18.62
CA LYS A 82 5.57 -3.65 -17.55
C LYS A 82 4.37 -2.91 -16.98
N VAL A 83 4.12 -3.19 -15.70
CA VAL A 83 3.06 -2.57 -14.92
C VAL A 83 3.65 -2.06 -13.61
N TRP A 84 3.00 -1.05 -13.03
CA TRP A 84 3.33 -0.60 -11.69
C TRP A 84 2.76 -1.54 -10.65
N GLN A 85 3.60 -1.88 -9.68
CA GLN A 85 3.19 -2.50 -8.42
C GLN A 85 3.30 -1.46 -7.32
N ILE A 86 2.19 -1.24 -6.62
CA ILE A 86 2.13 -0.40 -5.42
C ILE A 86 2.19 -1.31 -4.20
N ARG A 87 3.11 -1.01 -3.28
CA ARG A 87 3.20 -1.65 -1.97
C ARG A 87 2.85 -0.64 -0.90
N ILE A 88 1.93 -1.04 -0.01
CA ILE A 88 1.49 -0.25 1.13
C ILE A 88 1.91 -1.00 2.39
N ASP A 89 2.87 -0.44 3.11
CA ASP A 89 3.34 -0.98 4.38
C ASP A 89 2.69 -0.20 5.53
N VAL A 90 2.00 -0.90 6.42
CA VAL A 90 1.25 -0.35 7.55
C VAL A 90 1.87 -0.86 8.85
N HIS A 91 2.53 0.04 9.57
CA HIS A 91 3.17 -0.25 10.85
C HIS A 91 2.33 0.30 12.00
N VAL A 92 1.92 -0.60 12.89
CA VAL A 92 1.13 -0.20 14.07
C VAL A 92 2.08 0.20 15.20
N LEU A 93 2.12 1.50 15.50
CA LEU A 93 3.01 2.08 16.51
C LEU A 93 2.38 2.09 17.90
N GLN A 94 1.05 2.25 17.97
CA GLN A 94 0.30 2.19 19.22
C GLN A 94 -1.15 1.81 18.93
N ALA A 95 -1.66 0.78 19.62
CA ALA A 95 -3.01 0.26 19.42
C ALA A 95 -3.84 0.32 20.72
N ASP A 96 -4.44 1.48 20.99
CA ASP A 96 -5.32 1.71 22.13
C ASP A 96 -6.75 2.03 21.67
N GLY A 97 -7.42 1.04 21.08
CA GLY A 97 -8.75 1.19 20.46
C GLY A 97 -8.71 1.83 19.07
N GLY A 98 -9.76 1.62 18.26
CA GLY A 98 -9.91 2.28 16.95
C GLY A 98 -8.87 1.94 15.87
N LEU A 99 -8.18 0.80 15.97
CA LEU A 99 -7.08 0.43 15.06
C LEU A 99 -7.53 0.37 13.58
N MET A 100 -8.70 -0.19 13.30
CA MET A 100 -9.24 -0.33 11.94
C MET A 100 -9.46 1.04 11.27
N ASP A 101 -10.09 1.96 12.00
CA ASP A 101 -10.38 3.31 11.50
C ASP A 101 -9.08 4.11 11.33
N CYS A 102 -8.17 4.03 12.30
CA CYS A 102 -6.88 4.70 12.21
C CYS A 102 -6.05 4.19 11.03
N ALA A 103 -5.98 2.87 10.85
CA ALA A 103 -5.23 2.24 9.77
C ALA A 103 -5.82 2.60 8.39
N SER A 104 -7.15 2.52 8.22
CA SER A 104 -7.80 2.88 6.96
C SER A 104 -7.53 4.34 6.59
N VAL A 105 -7.72 5.29 7.51
CA VAL A 105 -7.40 6.71 7.26
C VAL A 105 -5.93 6.91 6.91
N SER A 106 -5.01 6.21 7.60
CA SER A 106 -3.57 6.32 7.33
C SER A 106 -3.21 5.83 5.92
N VAL A 107 -3.80 4.73 5.47
CA VAL A 107 -3.59 4.17 4.12
C VAL A 107 -4.12 5.13 3.05
N ILE A 108 -5.33 5.67 3.24
CA ILE A 108 -5.94 6.61 2.30
C ILE A 108 -5.10 7.89 2.19
N THR A 109 -4.67 8.42 3.33
CA THR A 109 -3.84 9.62 3.40
C THR A 109 -2.49 9.37 2.72
N ALA A 110 -1.87 8.22 2.97
CA ALA A 110 -0.59 7.87 2.37
C ALA A 110 -0.71 7.69 0.84
N LEU A 111 -1.79 7.07 0.36
CA LEU A 111 -2.07 6.95 -1.08
C LEU A 111 -2.35 8.32 -1.74
N ALA A 112 -3.09 9.20 -1.07
CA ALA A 112 -3.37 10.54 -1.59
C ALA A 112 -2.11 11.42 -1.63
N HIS A 113 -1.21 11.25 -0.66
CA HIS A 113 0.07 11.96 -0.59
C HIS A 113 1.10 11.42 -1.59
N PHE A 114 1.05 10.11 -1.88
CA PHE A 114 2.04 9.47 -2.74
C PHE A 114 2.03 10.03 -4.16
N ARG A 115 3.23 10.32 -4.69
CA ARG A 115 3.45 10.72 -6.08
C ARG A 115 4.36 9.69 -6.74
N ARG A 116 3.81 9.01 -7.75
CA ARG A 116 4.57 8.10 -8.61
C ARG A 116 5.56 8.91 -9.46
N PRO A 117 6.78 8.41 -9.72
CA PRO A 117 7.69 9.05 -10.66
C PRO A 117 7.10 9.10 -12.08
N ASP A 118 7.42 10.16 -12.80
CA ASP A 118 7.04 10.30 -14.21
C ASP A 118 7.81 9.30 -15.08
N VAL A 119 7.12 8.75 -16.08
CA VAL A 119 7.71 7.77 -17.01
C VAL A 119 7.34 8.15 -18.42
N SER A 120 8.34 8.14 -19.29
CA SER A 120 8.17 8.23 -20.74
C SER A 120 8.52 6.89 -21.38
N VAL A 121 7.64 6.39 -22.24
CA VAL A 121 7.87 5.17 -23.01
C VAL A 121 8.30 5.58 -24.43
N LEU A 122 9.52 5.20 -24.82
CA LEU A 122 10.07 5.44 -26.16
C LEU A 122 10.40 4.10 -26.81
N ALA A 123 9.70 3.75 -27.90
CA ALA A 123 10.00 2.57 -28.73
C ALA A 123 10.25 1.28 -27.91
N ASP A 124 9.36 0.97 -26.96
CA ASP A 124 9.43 -0.18 -26.04
C ASP A 124 10.54 -0.12 -24.96
N ALA A 125 11.33 0.97 -24.92
CA ALA A 125 12.22 1.30 -23.80
C ALA A 125 11.52 2.23 -22.80
N ILE A 126 11.54 1.86 -21.52
CA ILE A 126 10.97 2.66 -20.43
C ILE A 126 12.06 3.57 -19.87
N VAL A 127 11.85 4.88 -19.98
CA VAL A 127 12.71 5.89 -19.35
C VAL A 127 11.95 6.45 -18.15
N ILE A 128 12.43 6.14 -16.94
CA ILE A 128 11.91 6.74 -15.71
C ILE A 128 12.51 8.14 -15.60
N VAL A 129 11.68 9.16 -15.77
CA VAL A 129 12.07 10.56 -15.57
C VAL A 129 11.75 10.89 -14.13
N SER A 130 12.66 10.53 -13.22
CA SER A 130 12.56 10.97 -11.82
C SER A 130 12.77 12.48 -11.77
N ARG A 131 11.69 13.25 -11.82
CA ARG A 131 11.73 14.64 -11.38
C ARG A 131 11.64 14.61 -9.86
N LEU A 132 12.80 14.69 -9.19
CA LEU A 132 12.91 14.86 -7.74
C LEU A 132 12.28 16.21 -7.32
N VAL A 133 10.95 16.27 -7.27
CA VAL A 133 10.25 17.35 -6.60
C VAL A 133 10.17 16.96 -5.14
N HIS A 134 11.08 17.54 -4.38
CA HIS A 134 11.11 17.47 -2.92
C HIS A 134 9.81 18.09 -2.40
N SER A 135 9.08 17.37 -1.56
CA SER A 135 8.05 17.92 -0.67
C SER A 135 8.32 17.41 0.74
#